data_AF-A0A9W6VND2-F1
#
_entry.id   AF-A0A9W6VND2-F1
#
_cell.length_a   1.000
_cell.length_b   1.000
_cell.length_c   1.000
_cell.angle_alpha   90.00
_cell.angle_beta   90.00
_cell.angle_gamma   90.00
#
_symmetry.space_group_name_H-M   'P 1'
#
loop_
_entity.id
_entity.type
_entity.pdbx_description
1 polymer ?
#
loop_
_entity_poly.entity_id
_entity_poly.type
_entity_poly.pdbx_seq_one_letter_code
_entity_poly.pdbx_strand_id
1 'polypeptide(L)'
;MGDEPSTWWERRCECGERYSAARRGQGGPFHFRVKRVTPVPYGKAALMGHWRSGDWNPGERLELRRRDGQIHPIGDAEMMPAVNEASEIRGQRTLLVANHPSLQPESCIWALLSNDGSG
;
A
#
# COMPACT_ATOMS: atom_id res chain seq x y z
N MET A 1 -2.00 -29.48 24.60
CA MET A 1 -2.55 -28.22 24.07
C MET A 1 -1.42 -27.59 23.29
N GLY A 2 -1.48 -27.68 21.97
CA GLY A 2 -0.38 -27.26 21.10
C GLY A 2 -0.32 -25.74 21.03
N ASP A 3 0.87 -25.20 21.29
CA ASP A 3 1.21 -23.81 20.99
C ASP A 3 0.99 -23.54 19.49
N GLU A 4 -0.08 -22.84 19.15
CA GLU A 4 -0.30 -22.30 17.81
C GLU A 4 0.61 -21.08 17.57
N PRO A 5 1.41 -21.04 16.48
CA PRO A 5 2.36 -19.97 16.23
C PRO A 5 1.63 -18.70 15.76
N SER A 6 1.18 -17.89 16.71
CA SER A 6 0.39 -16.67 16.52
C SER A 6 1.22 -15.40 16.25
N THR A 7 2.39 -15.53 15.60
CA THR A 7 3.37 -14.44 15.47
C THR A 7 3.45 -13.77 14.10
N TRP A 8 2.48 -13.96 13.21
CA TRP A 8 2.57 -13.46 11.82
C TRP A 8 1.96 -12.07 11.58
N TRP A 9 1.35 -11.41 12.58
CA TRP A 9 0.57 -10.17 12.38
C TRP A 9 1.01 -8.91 13.17
N GLU A 10 1.96 -8.99 14.09
CA GLU A 10 2.38 -7.83 14.91
C GLU A 10 3.53 -6.98 14.33
N ARG A 11 3.78 -7.04 13.01
CA ARG A 11 4.71 -6.08 12.39
C ARG A 11 3.94 -4.84 11.97
N ARG A 12 4.00 -3.78 12.79
CA ARG A 12 3.64 -2.40 12.37
C ARG A 12 4.28 -2.13 10.99
N CYS A 13 3.54 -1.50 10.07
CA CYS A 13 4.17 -0.96 8.86
C CYS A 13 5.16 0.14 9.28
N GLU A 14 6.08 0.46 8.40
CA GLU A 14 7.04 1.52 8.62
C GLU A 14 6.41 2.90 8.81
N CYS A 15 5.17 3.08 8.37
CA CYS A 15 4.36 4.26 8.64
C CYS A 15 3.73 4.28 10.05
N GLY A 16 4.00 3.28 10.90
CA GLY A 16 3.49 3.19 12.27
C GLY A 16 2.17 2.42 12.42
N GLU A 17 1.46 2.16 11.32
CA GLU A 17 0.11 1.59 11.33
C GLU A 17 0.08 0.06 11.38
N ARG A 18 -0.97 -0.47 12.02
CA ARG A 18 -1.18 -1.93 12.14
C ARG A 18 -1.80 -2.50 10.88
N TYR A 19 -1.49 -3.77 10.59
CA TYR A 19 -2.18 -4.54 9.55
C TYR A 19 -3.64 -4.80 9.96
N SER A 20 -4.58 -4.69 9.03
CA SER A 20 -5.97 -5.12 9.26
C SER A 20 -6.52 -5.85 8.03
N ALA A 21 -6.33 -7.17 8.00
CA ALA A 21 -6.84 -8.02 6.92
C ALA A 21 -8.36 -7.86 6.71
N ALA A 22 -9.11 -7.68 7.80
CA ALA A 22 -10.57 -7.54 7.82
C ALA A 22 -11.07 -6.22 7.22
N ARG A 23 -10.23 -5.19 7.12
CA ARG A 23 -10.59 -3.88 6.54
C ARG A 23 -10.13 -3.70 5.09
N ARG A 24 -9.57 -4.73 4.46
CA ARG A 24 -9.17 -4.65 3.03
C ARG A 24 -10.41 -4.54 2.17
N GLY A 25 -10.45 -3.55 1.28
CA GLY A 25 -11.64 -3.28 0.47
C GLY A 25 -12.84 -2.79 1.28
N GLN A 26 -12.67 -2.41 2.55
CA GLN A 26 -13.75 -1.97 3.42
C GLN A 26 -13.37 -0.72 4.20
N GLY A 27 -13.61 0.45 3.59
CA GLY A 27 -13.64 1.75 4.24
C GLY A 27 -12.35 2.18 4.97
N GLY A 28 -12.21 3.50 5.15
CA GLY A 28 -11.00 4.08 5.71
C GLY A 28 -9.84 4.11 4.71
N PRO A 29 -8.70 4.71 5.12
CA PRO A 29 -7.63 5.04 4.19
C PRO A 29 -6.97 3.79 3.62
N PHE A 30 -6.86 3.76 2.29
CA PHE A 30 -6.04 2.79 1.58
C PHE A 30 -4.62 2.78 2.15
N HIS A 31 -4.09 1.58 2.37
CA HIS A 31 -2.73 1.38 2.84
C HIS A 31 -2.09 0.19 2.12
N PHE A 32 -0.97 0.45 1.44
CA PHE A 32 -0.22 -0.54 0.70
C PHE A 32 1.26 -0.53 1.11
N ARG A 33 1.77 -1.67 1.58
CA ARG A 33 3.18 -1.81 1.96
C ARG A 33 3.99 -2.30 0.76
N VAL A 34 4.96 -1.48 0.34
CA VAL A 34 5.88 -1.83 -0.74
C VAL A 34 6.87 -2.89 -0.26
N LYS A 35 7.02 -3.97 -1.03
CA LYS A 35 7.99 -5.05 -0.78
C LYS A 35 9.12 -5.05 -1.79
N ARG A 36 8.85 -4.61 -3.02
CA ARG A 36 9.84 -4.47 -4.09
C ARG A 36 9.47 -3.32 -4.99
N VAL A 37 10.48 -2.58 -5.43
CA VAL A 37 10.38 -1.53 -6.45
C VAL A 37 11.15 -2.02 -7.67
N THR A 38 10.48 -2.06 -8.81
CA THR A 38 11.09 -2.40 -10.10
C THR A 38 10.89 -1.24 -11.06
N PRO A 39 11.96 -0.55 -11.51
CA PRO A 39 11.84 0.43 -12.58
C PRO A 39 11.28 -0.24 -13.83
N VAL A 40 10.35 0.42 -14.50
CA VAL A 40 9.78 -0.03 -15.77
C VAL A 40 9.87 1.11 -16.80
N PRO A 41 9.72 0.83 -18.10
CA PRO A 41 9.79 1.87 -19.14
C PRO A 41 8.81 3.03 -18.91
N TYR A 42 9.02 4.12 -19.66
CA TYR A 42 8.15 5.31 -19.67
C TYR A 42 8.06 6.06 -18.34
N GLY A 43 9.15 6.04 -17.56
CA GLY A 43 9.22 6.81 -16.31
C GLY A 43 8.32 6.28 -15.20
N LYS A 44 7.91 5.01 -15.27
CA LYS A 44 7.09 4.35 -14.24
C LYS A 44 7.92 3.40 -13.36
N ALA A 45 7.35 3.02 -12.24
CA ALA A 45 7.85 1.97 -11.37
C ALA A 45 6.72 0.98 -11.03
N ALA A 46 7.04 -0.30 -11.00
CA ALA A 46 6.17 -1.36 -10.49
C ALA A 46 6.49 -1.63 -9.02
N LEU A 47 5.52 -1.37 -8.15
CA LEU A 47 5.56 -1.60 -6.72
C LEU A 47 4.85 -2.91 -6.42
N MET A 48 5.60 -3.98 -6.20
CA MET A 48 5.04 -5.22 -5.68
C MET A 48 4.94 -5.11 -4.17
N GLY A 49 3.78 -5.42 -3.60
CA GLY A 49 3.54 -5.22 -2.18
C GLY A 49 2.26 -5.84 -1.68
N HIS A 50 1.93 -5.55 -0.42
CA HIS A 50 0.75 -6.07 0.24
C HIS A 50 -0.22 -4.92 0.54
N TRP A 51 -1.44 -5.06 0.10
CA TRP A 51 -2.59 -4.25 0.50
C TRP A 51 -2.98 -4.62 1.93
N ARG A 52 -2.98 -3.63 2.82
CA ARG A 52 -3.05 -3.78 4.28
C ARG A 52 -4.39 -3.37 4.88
N SER A 53 -5.07 -2.38 4.29
CA SER A 53 -6.38 -1.87 4.72
C SER A 53 -6.96 -0.88 3.70
N GLY A 54 -8.24 -0.53 3.90
CA GLY A 54 -8.96 0.47 3.11
C GLY A 54 -9.23 0.00 1.69
N ASP A 55 -9.95 0.80 0.93
CA ASP A 55 -9.98 0.71 -0.54
C ASP A 55 -9.39 1.98 -1.13
N TRP A 56 -8.83 1.87 -2.33
CA TRP A 56 -8.40 3.03 -3.10
C TRP A 56 -9.45 3.34 -4.15
N ASN A 57 -10.14 4.47 -3.96
CA ASN A 57 -11.17 4.90 -4.88
C ASN A 57 -10.57 5.71 -6.04
N PRO A 58 -11.10 5.56 -7.27
CA PRO A 58 -10.71 6.42 -8.38
C PRO A 58 -10.83 7.91 -8.02
N GLY A 59 -9.76 8.67 -8.21
CA GLY A 59 -9.69 10.10 -7.89
C GLY A 59 -9.06 10.42 -6.53
N GLU A 60 -8.92 9.44 -5.63
CA GLU A 60 -8.12 9.62 -4.42
C GLU A 60 -6.64 9.75 -4.78
N ARG A 61 -5.99 10.76 -4.20
CA ARG A 61 -4.56 10.99 -4.38
C ARG A 61 -3.78 10.01 -3.54
N LEU A 62 -2.68 9.50 -4.08
CA LEU A 62 -1.76 8.65 -3.35
C LEU A 62 -0.55 9.43 -2.86
N GLU A 63 -0.01 8.99 -1.73
CA GLU A 63 1.25 9.47 -1.20
C GLU A 63 2.11 8.33 -0.66
N LEU A 64 3.41 8.50 -0.82
CA LEU A 64 4.44 7.68 -0.24
C LEU A 64 4.77 8.21 1.14
N ARG A 65 4.58 7.39 2.17
CA ARG A 65 5.00 7.67 3.55
C ARG A 65 6.18 6.80 3.94
N ARG A 66 7.22 7.42 4.51
CA ARG A 66 8.45 6.75 4.97
C ARG A 66 8.61 6.85 6.49
N ARG A 67 9.43 5.95 7.07
CA ARG A 67 9.72 5.92 8.52
C ARG A 67 10.34 7.22 9.01
N ASP A 68 11.16 7.86 8.19
CA ASP A 68 11.82 9.14 8.50
C ASP A 68 10.87 10.35 8.49
N GLY A 69 9.55 10.11 8.35
CA GLY A 69 8.52 11.15 8.35
C GLY A 69 8.36 11.84 6.99
N GLN A 70 9.15 11.46 5.98
CA GLN A 70 8.98 12.04 4.65
C GLN A 70 7.69 11.55 4.00
N ILE A 71 7.00 12.50 3.37
CA ILE A 71 5.77 12.30 2.62
C ILE A 71 5.97 12.86 1.22
N HIS A 72 5.71 12.05 0.19
CA HIS A 72 5.85 12.45 -1.21
C HIS A 72 4.57 12.10 -1.98
N PRO A 73 3.99 13.02 -2.77
CA PRO A 73 2.85 12.69 -3.61
C PRO A 73 3.23 11.66 -4.68
N ILE A 74 2.30 10.75 -5.00
CA ILE A 74 2.47 9.72 -6.02
C ILE A 74 1.40 9.88 -7.09
N GLY A 75 1.84 10.08 -8.33
CA GLY A 75 0.97 10.22 -9.50
C GLY A 75 0.92 8.96 -10.37
N ASP A 76 0.04 9.00 -11.36
CA ASP A 76 -0.14 7.99 -12.43
C ASP A 76 -0.23 6.55 -11.92
N ALA A 77 -0.92 6.40 -10.79
CA ALA A 77 -1.09 5.14 -10.11
C ALA A 77 -2.12 4.26 -10.82
N GLU A 78 -1.88 2.96 -10.82
CA GLU A 78 -2.79 1.93 -11.30
C GLU A 78 -2.56 0.66 -10.47
N MET A 79 -3.62 0.07 -9.93
CA MET A 79 -3.53 -1.19 -9.21
C MET A 79 -3.83 -2.35 -10.16
N MET A 80 -2.83 -3.21 -10.36
CA MET A 80 -3.00 -4.43 -11.14
C MET A 80 -3.81 -5.47 -10.34
N PRO A 81 -4.62 -6.30 -11.02
CA PRO A 81 -5.33 -7.40 -10.36
C PRO A 81 -4.36 -8.39 -9.70
N ALA A 82 -4.87 -9.18 -8.76
CA ALA A 82 -4.13 -10.30 -8.21
C ALA A 82 -3.76 -11.30 -9.32
N VAL A 83 -2.56 -11.87 -9.24
CA VAL A 83 -2.12 -12.88 -10.21
C VAL A 83 -2.75 -14.26 -9.97
N ASN A 84 -3.26 -14.52 -8.75
CA ASN A 84 -3.97 -15.73 -8.36
C ASN A 84 -4.70 -15.54 -7.01
N GLU A 85 -5.51 -16.54 -6.64
CA GLU A 85 -6.29 -16.56 -5.39
C GLU A 85 -5.40 -16.47 -4.13
N ALA A 86 -4.26 -17.16 -4.10
CA ALA A 86 -3.34 -17.07 -2.97
C ALA A 86 -2.82 -15.63 -2.77
N SER A 87 -2.58 -14.90 -3.86
CA SER A 87 -2.21 -13.49 -3.83
C SER A 87 -3.37 -12.63 -3.35
N GLU A 88 -4.60 -12.93 -3.76
CA GLU A 88 -5.82 -12.27 -3.29
C GLU A 88 -5.96 -12.34 -1.76
N ILE A 89 -5.92 -13.56 -1.22
CA ILE A 89 -6.05 -13.82 0.22
C ILE A 89 -4.99 -13.06 1.02
N ARG A 90 -3.76 -12.98 0.49
CA ARG A 90 -2.64 -12.26 1.12
C ARG A 90 -2.67 -10.75 0.88
N GLY A 91 -3.56 -10.25 0.01
CA GLY A 91 -3.59 -8.87 -0.44
C GLY A 91 -2.36 -8.48 -1.28
N GLN A 92 -1.68 -9.46 -1.88
CA GLN A 92 -0.52 -9.18 -2.73
C GLN A 92 -0.99 -8.56 -4.05
N ARG A 93 -0.44 -7.38 -4.37
CA ARG A 93 -0.75 -6.60 -5.58
C ARG A 93 0.51 -6.01 -6.18
N THR A 94 0.38 -5.57 -7.42
CA THR A 94 1.34 -4.67 -8.07
C THR A 94 0.66 -3.33 -8.28
N LEU A 95 1.27 -2.25 -7.79
CA LEU A 95 0.93 -0.88 -8.16
C LEU A 95 1.90 -0.40 -9.24
N LEU A 96 1.40 0.04 -10.39
CA LEU A 96 2.19 0.85 -11.32
C LEU A 96 2.04 2.31 -10.89
N VAL A 97 3.14 3.04 -10.80
CA VAL A 97 3.14 4.46 -10.39
C VAL A 97 4.16 5.25 -11.20
N ALA A 98 4.06 6.58 -11.19
CA ALA A 98 5.16 7.43 -11.63
C ALA A 98 6.44 7.12 -10.82
N ASN A 99 7.57 6.99 -11.50
CA ASN A 99 8.84 6.73 -10.84
C ASN A 99 9.25 7.94 -10.00
N HIS A 100 9.77 7.69 -8.80
CA HIS A 100 10.18 8.73 -7.87
C HIS A 100 11.43 8.26 -7.11
N PRO A 101 12.46 9.11 -6.91
CA PRO A 101 13.73 8.71 -6.29
C PRO A 101 13.56 8.23 -4.83
N SER A 102 12.51 8.65 -4.15
CA SER A 102 12.20 8.20 -2.78
C SER A 102 11.54 6.83 -2.69
N LEU A 103 11.16 6.20 -3.81
CA LEU A 103 10.56 4.86 -3.81
C LEU A 103 11.56 3.82 -3.31
N GLN A 104 11.21 3.15 -2.21
CA GLN A 104 12.07 2.16 -1.58
C GLN A 104 11.23 1.00 -1.04
N PRO A 105 11.79 -0.21 -0.92
CA PRO A 105 11.15 -1.27 -0.15
C PRO A 105 10.80 -0.79 1.26
N GLU A 106 9.74 -1.36 1.82
CA GLU A 106 9.19 -1.07 3.15
C GLU A 106 8.52 0.30 3.33
N SER A 107 8.58 1.20 2.35
CA SER A 107 7.70 2.37 2.34
C SER A 107 6.22 1.97 2.26
N CYS A 108 5.33 2.82 2.76
CA CYS A 108 3.89 2.56 2.71
C CYS A 108 3.23 3.62 1.78
N ILE A 109 2.41 3.19 0.82
CA ILE A 109 1.56 4.04 -0.02
C ILE A 109 0.21 4.21 0.68
N TRP A 110 -0.29 5.43 0.72
CA TRP A 110 -1.54 5.81 1.38
C TRP A 110 -2.44 6.57 0.42
N ALA A 111 -3.75 6.34 0.48
CA ALA A 111 -4.69 7.30 -0.09
C ALA A 111 -4.86 8.46 0.89
N LEU A 112 -4.74 9.67 0.37
CA LEU A 112 -5.29 10.84 1.01
C LEU A 112 -6.81 10.72 0.91
N LEU A 113 -7.48 10.73 2.07
CA LEU A 113 -8.91 10.98 2.08
C LEU A 113 -9.13 12.31 1.35
N SER A 114 -10.00 12.30 0.34
CA SER A 114 -10.61 13.53 -0.14
C SER A 114 -11.05 14.29 1.10
N ASN A 115 -10.48 15.48 1.35
CA ASN A 115 -11.02 16.34 2.38
C ASN A 115 -12.50 16.51 2.02
N ASP A 116 -13.38 15.87 2.79
CA ASP A 116 -14.77 16.27 2.80
C ASP A 116 -14.73 17.72 3.26
N GLY A 117 -15.12 18.61 2.36
CA GLY A 117 -15.18 20.04 2.61
C GLY A 117 -16.01 20.29 3.86
N SER A 118 -15.34 20.43 4.99
CA SER A 118 -15.93 21.04 6.17
C SER A 118 -15.57 22.52 6.07
N GLY A 119 -16.53 23.29 5.56
CA GLY A 119 -16.51 24.75 5.59
C GLY A 119 -16.65 25.32 6.99
#